data_AF-A0A2L2YBX7-F1
#
_entry.id   AF-A0A2L2YBX7-F1
#
_cell.length_a   1.000
_cell.length_b   1.000
_cell.length_c   1.000
_cell.angle_alpha   90.00
_cell.angle_beta   90.00
_cell.angle_gamma   90.00
#
_symmetry.space_group_name_H-M   'P 1'
#
loop_
_entity.id
_entity.type
_entity.pdbx_description
1 polymer ?
#
loop_
_entity_poly.entity_id
_entity_poly.type
_entity_poly.pdbx_seq_one_letter_code
_entity_poly.pdbx_strand_id
1 'polypeptide(L)'
;VIQRSPQQQEEARSAMQNPDLYDVDMAGIDGPFDSERNAIVGNLFRWPNARVPYVIDSSLSKAQNVINQGFKDYHKNTCVRFVPRSNDQNYIKIFSGQGCYCYVGKINGEQAVSLGNVCLYAGTVVL
;
A
#
# COMPACT_ATOMS: atom_id res chain seq x y z
N VAL A 1 -4.94 -8.20 24.19
CA VAL A 1 -5.38 -7.16 23.24
C VAL A 1 -4.77 -5.85 23.72
N ILE A 2 -3.78 -5.29 23.02
CA ILE A 2 -3.07 -4.08 23.45
C ILE A 2 -4.05 -2.91 23.35
N GLN A 3 -4.49 -2.36 24.48
CA GLN A 3 -5.25 -1.12 24.51
C GLN A 3 -4.30 0.03 24.16
N ARG A 4 -4.61 0.74 23.06
CA ARG A 4 -3.80 1.84 22.54
C ARG A 4 -4.23 3.14 23.21
N SER A 5 -3.31 4.06 23.45
CA SER A 5 -3.67 5.35 24.02
C SER A 5 -4.47 6.20 23.03
N PRO A 6 -5.29 7.15 23.51
CA PRO A 6 -6.03 8.08 22.64
C PRO A 6 -5.12 8.86 21.68
N GLN A 7 -3.89 9.21 22.10
CA GLN A 7 -2.88 9.84 21.24
C GLN A 7 -2.45 8.94 20.08
N GLN A 8 -2.21 7.64 20.33
CA GLN A 8 -1.84 6.70 19.27
C GLN A 8 -2.98 6.45 18.27
N GLN A 9 -4.24 6.58 18.71
CA GLN A 9 -5.40 6.48 17.82
C GLN A 9 -5.54 7.73 16.93
N GLU A 10 -5.32 8.92 17.48
CA GLU A 10 -5.38 10.17 16.71
C GLU A 10 -4.21 10.29 15.73
N GLU A 11 -2.99 9.91 16.13
CA GLU A 11 -1.85 9.83 15.21
C GLU A 11 -2.11 8.83 14.07
N ALA A 12 -2.75 7.69 14.37
CA ALA A 12 -3.13 6.73 13.33
C ALA A 12 -4.17 7.31 12.37
N ARG A 13 -5.15 8.06 12.90
CA ARG A 13 -6.16 8.75 12.11
C ARG A 13 -5.55 9.85 11.24
N SER A 14 -4.64 10.65 11.78
CA SER A 14 -3.95 11.72 11.06
C SER A 14 -2.97 11.20 10.01
N ALA A 15 -2.31 10.05 10.25
CA ALA A 15 -1.44 9.43 9.25
C ALA A 15 -2.19 8.87 8.03
N MET A 16 -3.49 8.59 8.18
CA MET A 16 -4.40 8.27 7.06
C MET A 16 -4.97 9.53 6.39
N GLN A 17 -4.54 10.73 6.80
CA GLN A 17 -5.05 11.99 6.29
C GLN A 17 -4.04 12.71 5.38
N ASN A 18 -3.95 12.33 4.11
CA ASN A 18 -3.25 13.11 3.08
C ASN A 18 -4.24 13.94 2.22
N PRO A 19 -4.38 15.26 2.45
CA PRO A 19 -5.41 16.09 1.81
C PRO A 19 -5.21 16.29 0.30
N ASP A 20 -4.00 16.03 -0.20
CA ASP A 20 -3.66 16.15 -1.62
C ASP A 20 -3.94 14.85 -2.42
N LEU A 21 -4.39 13.78 -1.76
CA LEU A 21 -4.70 12.49 -2.36
C LEU A 21 -6.21 12.22 -2.44
N TYR A 22 -6.61 11.45 -3.45
CA TYR A 22 -7.99 11.00 -3.58
C TYR A 22 -8.34 10.03 -2.44
N ASP A 23 -9.54 10.16 -1.88
CA ASP A 23 -9.99 9.48 -0.64
C ASP A 23 -8.96 9.48 0.49
N VAL A 24 -8.07 10.48 0.46
CA VAL A 24 -7.12 10.80 1.51
C VAL A 24 -5.94 9.79 1.65
N ASP A 25 -5.90 8.73 0.84
CA ASP A 25 -4.80 7.74 0.79
C ASP A 25 -4.47 7.17 -0.61
N MET A 26 -5.25 7.52 -1.66
CA MET A 26 -5.08 7.03 -3.03
C MET A 26 -4.40 8.05 -3.96
N ALA A 27 -3.26 7.66 -4.52
CA ALA A 27 -2.54 8.45 -5.52
C ALA A 27 -2.90 8.06 -6.96
N GLY A 28 -2.84 9.04 -7.88
CA GLY A 28 -2.98 8.82 -9.32
C GLY A 28 -4.41 8.78 -9.86
N ILE A 29 -5.38 9.32 -9.12
CA ILE A 29 -6.79 9.46 -9.54
C ILE A 29 -7.06 10.93 -9.89
N ASP A 30 -6.99 11.27 -11.17
CA ASP A 30 -7.21 12.63 -11.67
C ASP A 30 -8.47 12.68 -12.56
N GLY A 31 -9.65 12.84 -11.96
CA GLY A 31 -10.87 13.14 -12.70
C GLY A 31 -12.18 12.54 -12.17
N PRO A 32 -13.33 12.95 -12.73
CA PRO A 32 -14.65 12.52 -12.27
C PRO A 32 -15.00 11.08 -12.66
N PHE A 33 -14.32 10.47 -13.64
CA PHE A 33 -14.67 9.13 -14.13
C PHE A 33 -14.02 7.98 -13.35
N ASP A 34 -12.88 8.23 -12.69
CA ASP A 34 -12.14 7.24 -11.90
C ASP A 34 -12.50 7.26 -10.40
N SER A 35 -13.32 8.22 -9.97
CA SER A 35 -13.72 8.44 -8.57
C SER A 35 -15.13 7.93 -8.21
N GLU A 36 -15.88 7.38 -9.17
CA GLU A 36 -17.24 6.86 -8.90
C GLU A 36 -17.28 5.38 -8.50
N ARG A 37 -16.15 4.64 -8.58
CA ARG A 37 -16.11 3.19 -8.34
C ARG A 37 -14.92 2.78 -7.47
N ASN A 38 -15.14 1.81 -6.60
CA ASN A 38 -14.10 1.23 -5.73
C ASN A 38 -13.14 0.27 -6.46
N ALA A 39 -13.11 0.31 -7.80
CA ALA A 39 -12.24 -0.53 -8.63
C ALA A 39 -11.89 0.18 -9.93
N ILE A 40 -10.60 0.23 -10.25
CA ILE A 40 -10.13 0.75 -11.53
C ILE A 40 -10.41 -0.24 -12.66
N VAL A 41 -11.07 0.23 -13.71
CA VAL A 41 -11.45 -0.59 -14.87
C VAL A 41 -10.38 -0.47 -15.95
N GLY A 42 -9.90 -1.60 -16.46
CA GLY A 42 -8.95 -1.64 -17.57
C GLY A 42 -7.75 -2.55 -17.29
N ASN A 43 -7.34 -3.33 -18.29
CA ASN A 43 -6.24 -4.28 -18.15
C ASN A 43 -4.87 -3.59 -17.97
N LEU A 44 -4.73 -2.34 -18.41
CA LEU A 44 -3.48 -1.58 -18.30
C LEU A 44 -3.09 -1.28 -16.84
N PHE A 45 -4.08 -1.19 -15.95
CA PHE A 45 -3.91 -0.89 -14.53
C PHE A 45 -3.77 -2.16 -13.68
N ARG A 46 -3.81 -3.35 -14.29
CA ARG A 46 -3.69 -4.62 -13.58
C ARG A 46 -2.27 -5.12 -13.59
N TRP A 47 -1.85 -5.75 -12.49
CA TRP A 47 -0.62 -6.50 -12.43
C TRP A 47 -0.72 -7.77 -13.29
N PRO A 48 0.17 -7.97 -14.28
CA PRO A 48 0.15 -9.17 -15.12
C PRO A 48 0.27 -10.44 -14.27
N ASN A 49 -0.58 -11.44 -14.58
CA ASN A 49 -0.63 -12.71 -13.87
C ASN A 49 -0.85 -12.58 -12.35
N ALA A 50 -1.42 -11.46 -11.90
CA ALA A 50 -1.56 -11.11 -10.49
C ALA A 50 -0.23 -11.15 -9.71
N ARG A 51 0.91 -11.02 -10.40
CA ARG A 51 2.26 -11.02 -9.83
C ARG A 51 2.68 -9.58 -9.56
N VAL A 52 2.92 -9.25 -8.29
CA VAL A 52 3.32 -7.92 -7.83
C VAL A 52 4.77 -7.98 -7.32
N PRO A 53 5.75 -7.54 -8.12
CA PRO A 53 7.14 -7.47 -7.67
C PRO A 53 7.30 -6.37 -6.62
N TYR A 54 8.06 -6.63 -5.56
CA TYR A 54 8.28 -5.66 -4.49
C TYR A 54 9.75 -5.54 -4.06
N VAL A 55 10.06 -4.36 -3.51
CA VAL A 55 11.27 -4.07 -2.73
C VAL A 55 10.83 -3.47 -1.40
N ILE A 56 11.43 -3.93 -0.30
CA ILE A 56 11.23 -3.34 1.04
C ILE A 56 12.47 -2.50 1.36
N ASP A 57 12.26 -1.22 1.59
CA ASP A 57 13.32 -0.29 1.98
C ASP A 57 13.85 -0.60 3.38
N SER A 58 15.14 -0.33 3.62
CA SER A 58 15.79 -0.62 4.91
C SER A 58 15.18 0.15 6.09
N SER A 59 14.51 1.28 5.81
CA SER A 59 13.71 2.04 6.78
C SER A 59 12.63 1.19 7.47
N LEU A 60 12.17 0.10 6.84
CA LEU A 60 11.16 -0.81 7.38
C LEU A 60 11.72 -2.12 7.93
N SER A 61 13.03 -2.19 8.21
CA SER A 61 13.69 -3.39 8.75
C SER A 61 12.98 -3.98 9.98
N LYS A 62 12.48 -3.16 10.90
CA LYS A 62 11.73 -3.59 12.10
C LYS A 62 10.29 -4.02 11.81
N ALA A 63 9.76 -3.67 10.64
CA ALA A 63 8.38 -3.88 10.23
C ALA A 63 8.20 -5.05 9.25
N GLN A 64 9.28 -5.70 8.81
CA GLN A 64 9.23 -6.76 7.81
C GLN A 64 8.27 -7.91 8.17
N ASN A 65 8.18 -8.27 9.45
CA ASN A 65 7.26 -9.32 9.90
C ASN A 65 5.80 -8.97 9.65
N VAL A 66 5.41 -7.71 9.86
CA VAL A 66 4.04 -7.23 9.63
C VAL A 66 3.74 -7.20 8.14
N ILE A 67 4.67 -6.72 7.32
CA ILE A 67 4.55 -6.69 5.86
C ILE A 67 4.40 -8.11 5.30
N ASN A 68 5.27 -9.04 5.73
CA ASN A 68 5.22 -10.43 5.32
C ASN A 68 3.93 -11.13 5.76
N GLN A 69 3.35 -10.74 6.91
CA GLN A 69 2.05 -11.25 7.32
C GLN A 69 0.94 -10.80 6.38
N GLY A 70 0.90 -9.51 6.00
CA GLY A 70 -0.04 -9.00 5.01
C GLY A 70 0.09 -9.71 3.65
N PHE A 71 1.31 -9.98 3.19
CA PHE A 71 1.53 -10.79 1.98
C PHE A 71 0.95 -12.20 2.10
N LYS A 72 1.14 -12.87 3.24
CA LYS A 72 0.57 -14.21 3.48
C LYS A 72 -0.95 -14.18 3.46
N ASP A 73 -1.57 -13.15 4.03
CA ASP A 73 -3.03 -13.02 4.05
C ASP A 73 -3.57 -12.83 2.62
N TYR A 74 -2.89 -12.04 1.79
CA TYR A 74 -3.17 -11.95 0.36
C TYR A 74 -3.01 -13.28 -0.37
N HIS A 75 -1.93 -14.00 -0.11
CA HIS A 75 -1.65 -15.29 -0.75
C HIS A 75 -2.69 -16.35 -0.40
N LYS A 76 -3.21 -16.31 0.84
CA LYS A 76 -4.23 -17.22 1.35
C LYS A 76 -5.62 -16.95 0.77
N ASN A 77 -5.98 -15.67 0.62
CA ASN A 77 -7.36 -15.28 0.34
C ASN A 77 -7.61 -14.84 -1.12
N THR A 78 -6.56 -14.60 -1.90
CA THR A 78 -6.69 -14.10 -3.28
C THR A 78 -5.74 -14.83 -4.23
N CYS A 79 -5.80 -14.52 -5.53
CA CYS A 79 -4.81 -14.96 -6.52
C CYS A 79 -3.57 -14.05 -6.62
N VAL A 80 -3.54 -12.91 -5.90
CA VAL A 80 -2.44 -11.94 -5.95
C VAL A 80 -1.19 -12.50 -5.26
N ARG A 81 -0.04 -12.38 -5.91
CA ARG A 81 1.24 -12.90 -5.45
C ARG A 81 2.30 -11.81 -5.40
N PHE A 82 2.58 -11.34 -4.19
CA PHE A 82 3.77 -10.53 -3.90
C PHE A 82 5.04 -11.37 -4.01
N VAL A 83 6.00 -10.89 -4.79
CA VAL A 83 7.27 -11.59 -5.04
C VAL A 83 8.45 -10.63 -4.93
N PRO A 84 9.62 -11.06 -4.39
CA PRO A 84 10.81 -10.23 -4.42
C PRO A 84 11.15 -9.83 -5.86
N ARG A 85 11.39 -8.55 -6.07
CA ARG A 85 11.79 -8.02 -7.38
C ARG A 85 13.11 -8.65 -7.83
N SER A 86 13.18 -9.03 -9.10
CA SER A 86 14.44 -9.36 -9.78
C SER A 86 14.80 -8.29 -10.80
N ASN A 87 14.39 -8.46 -12.07
CA ASN A 87 14.62 -7.52 -13.17
C ASN A 87 13.32 -6.85 -13.64
N ASP A 88 12.30 -6.84 -12.79
CA ASP A 88 11.00 -6.28 -13.12
C ASP A 88 11.08 -4.76 -13.27
N GLN A 89 10.59 -4.25 -14.42
CA GLN A 89 10.52 -2.81 -14.68
C GLN A 89 9.43 -2.12 -13.84
N ASN A 90 8.28 -2.79 -13.68
CA ASN A 90 7.17 -2.31 -12.86
C ASN A 90 7.18 -3.05 -11.52
N TYR A 91 7.22 -2.32 -10.42
CA TYR A 91 7.29 -2.90 -9.08
C TYR A 91 6.88 -1.89 -8.02
N ILE A 92 6.50 -2.37 -6.85
CA ILE A 92 6.23 -1.52 -5.68
C ILE A 92 7.51 -1.37 -4.83
N LYS A 93 7.78 -0.16 -4.36
CA LYS A 93 8.78 0.12 -3.32
C LYS A 93 8.07 0.50 -2.04
N ILE A 94 8.19 -0.35 -1.03
CA ILE A 94 7.57 -0.16 0.28
C ILE A 94 8.59 0.50 1.20
N PHE A 95 8.27 1.67 1.76
CA PHE A 95 9.19 2.46 2.58
C PHE A 95 8.47 3.20 3.71
N SER A 96 9.22 3.64 4.72
CA SER A 96 8.67 4.43 5.82
C SER A 96 8.61 5.91 5.46
N GLY A 97 7.55 6.34 4.77
CA GLY A 97 7.28 7.75 4.48
C GLY A 97 6.43 8.46 5.54
N GLN A 98 5.99 9.68 5.23
CA GLN A 98 4.99 10.38 6.01
C GLN A 98 3.59 9.96 5.56
N GLY A 99 2.80 9.41 6.48
CA GLY A 99 1.46 8.91 6.21
C GLY A 99 1.40 7.53 5.55
N CYS A 100 0.18 7.07 5.33
CA CYS A 100 -0.16 5.82 4.67
C CYS A 100 -0.72 6.14 3.29
N TYR A 101 -0.04 5.75 2.21
CA TYR A 101 -0.58 5.97 0.87
C TYR A 101 -0.01 5.00 -0.16
N CYS A 102 -0.76 4.78 -1.23
CA CYS A 102 -0.32 4.02 -2.38
C CYS A 102 -1.00 4.50 -3.67
N TYR A 103 -0.48 4.10 -4.81
CA TYR A 103 -1.16 4.27 -6.09
C TYR A 103 -2.23 3.21 -6.29
N VAL A 104 -3.36 3.60 -6.89
CA VAL A 104 -4.40 2.64 -7.28
C VAL A 104 -3.96 1.88 -8.52
N GLY A 105 -3.83 0.56 -8.38
CA GLY A 105 -3.44 -0.34 -9.48
C GLY A 105 -1.94 -0.30 -9.83
N LYS A 106 -1.64 -0.80 -11.03
CA LYS A 106 -0.28 -0.88 -11.58
C LYS A 106 0.00 0.36 -12.42
N ILE A 107 0.93 1.21 -11.97
CA ILE A 107 1.51 2.25 -12.83
C ILE A 107 2.74 1.71 -13.58
N ASN A 108 3.39 2.52 -14.41
CA ASN A 108 4.62 2.11 -15.10
C ASN A 108 5.83 2.57 -14.28
N GLY A 109 6.83 1.69 -14.12
CA GLY A 109 8.05 1.95 -13.34
C GLY A 109 7.96 1.59 -11.86
N GLU A 110 8.84 2.20 -11.05
CA GLU A 110 8.77 2.12 -9.59
C GLU A 110 7.56 2.88 -9.09
N GLN A 111 6.73 2.24 -8.26
CA GLN A 111 5.62 2.91 -7.58
C GLN A 111 5.79 2.84 -6.06
N ALA A 112 5.66 3.99 -5.41
CA ALA A 112 5.91 4.13 -3.99
C ALA A 112 4.69 3.69 -3.15
N VAL A 113 4.96 2.96 -2.07
CA VAL A 113 3.99 2.57 -1.05
C VAL A 113 4.54 3.04 0.30
N SER A 114 3.91 4.05 0.89
CA SER A 114 4.33 4.59 2.18
C SER A 114 3.63 3.86 3.31
N LEU A 115 4.42 3.24 4.19
CA LEU A 115 3.98 2.70 5.47
C LEU A 115 4.67 3.46 6.60
N GLY A 116 4.14 4.64 6.93
CA GLY A 116 4.58 5.36 8.12
C GLY A 116 4.40 4.56 9.42
N ASN A 117 5.09 4.98 10.49
CA ASN A 117 5.09 4.26 11.78
C ASN A 117 3.70 3.89 12.30
N VAL A 118 2.71 4.74 12.05
CA VAL A 118 1.34 4.55 12.54
C VAL A 118 0.51 3.58 11.68
N CYS A 119 0.86 3.43 10.40
CA CYS A 119 0.23 2.50 9.46
C CYS A 119 0.46 1.04 9.85
N LEU A 120 1.62 0.75 10.44
CA LEU A 120 2.02 -0.59 10.87
C LEU A 120 1.14 -1.19 11.97
N TYR A 121 0.42 -0.34 12.70
CA TYR A 121 -0.43 -0.76 13.82
C TYR A 121 -1.92 -0.79 13.46
N ALA A 122 -2.36 -0.01 12.48
CA ALA A 122 -3.79 0.20 12.20
C ALA A 122 -4.50 -0.99 11.51
N GLY A 123 -3.79 -2.08 11.18
CA GLY A 123 -4.31 -3.15 10.33
C GLY A 123 -4.15 -2.83 8.83
N THR A 124 -3.50 -1.71 8.52
CA THR A 124 -3.24 -1.16 7.17
C THR A 124 -2.08 -1.86 6.47
N VAL A 125 -2.03 -3.19 6.55
CA VAL A 125 -1.33 -3.99 5.54
C VAL A 125 -2.35 -4.83 4.80
N VAL A 126 -3.36 -4.13 4.29
CA VAL A 126 -4.11 -4.57 3.12
C VAL A 126 -3.87 -3.47 2.10
N LEU A 127 -2.89 -3.73 1.21
CA LEU A 127 -2.55 -2.87 0.08
C LEU A 127 -3.70 -2.77 -0.92
#